data_AF-A0A5B1BB27-F1
#
_entry.id   AF-A0A5B1BB27-F1
#
_cell.length_a   1.000
_cell.length_b   1.000
_cell.length_c   1.000
_cell.angle_alpha   90.00
_cell.angle_beta   90.00
_cell.angle_gamma   90.00
#
_symmetry.space_group_name_H-M   'P 1'
#
loop_
_entity.id
_entity.type
_entity.pdbx_description
1 polymer ?
#
loop_
_entity_poly.entity_id
_entity_poly.type
_entity_poly.pdbx_seq_one_letter_code
_entity_poly.pdbx_strand_id
1 'polypeptide(L)'
;MEYLDVLRRIFDEDMRLLDVNFFKTQTYREYLQQEGTELHTHYSFEFTRKDSEIWLLPWHRETPFLKPDPGTISKKPRVPPFEEVHTEIHMILEEELEQHIRYDQIQINEIASSVFVNINAWIAFDTMSDQTLCYYYYYKVMADIRPRLTRKLNALFFDDQKTEQERSDQIRKYQYALEYYLQELEKRFGKSDQRFNLKAIGIRKSKEDSLKAIYLALEEIMLFIERYFSEVIDRKRNLPYLQRRSFINCYYSDAENLAVLFKKQKLPLAIEKAVCKPLQSIMDDHFKAFTYLDRQYYITFIELFTRLLKKSNKPHHDAIYKLLIALDFNTHTVYKALEEQLLVEMNQFEKHIEKKSFLYKRMVHIKRIVVTAPYRYNREFPSLKTSLLEMILSTVDLIDQQMELEKYQQEKVPDTGICRSKSVDGKVKKNRLNMSVHEISLLARLFFETGVVPLEHGKQQYFNFLSSIYKSKESDVISEHSIKNSFYSPPEEVYDPTEDLLVRMISKLHKLRDSTDLRKNG
;
A
#
# COMPACT_ATOMS: atom_id res chain seq x y z
N MET A 1 17.39 -7.70 -25.58
CA MET A 1 17.58 -7.14 -24.23
C MET A 1 18.92 -6.43 -24.09
N GLU A 2 19.56 -6.05 -25.20
CA GLU A 2 20.90 -5.47 -25.29
C GLU A 2 21.27 -4.41 -24.23
N TYR A 3 20.36 -3.49 -23.91
CA TYR A 3 20.62 -2.44 -22.92
C TYR A 3 20.61 -2.94 -21.46
N LEU A 4 19.86 -4.00 -21.16
CA LEU A 4 19.94 -4.69 -19.88
C LEU A 4 21.21 -5.54 -19.79
N ASP A 5 21.80 -5.94 -20.91
CA ASP A 5 23.04 -6.71 -20.90
C ASP A 5 24.22 -5.87 -20.39
N VAL A 6 24.22 -4.55 -20.67
CA VAL A 6 25.23 -3.64 -20.08
C VAL A 6 25.05 -3.51 -18.58
N LEU A 7 23.81 -3.31 -18.10
CA LEU A 7 23.53 -3.30 -16.66
C LEU A 7 23.88 -4.63 -16.01
N ARG A 8 23.54 -5.74 -16.66
CA ARG A 8 23.88 -7.08 -16.19
C ARG A 8 25.38 -7.25 -16.07
N ARG A 9 26.17 -6.81 -17.05
CA ARG A 9 27.64 -6.84 -16.98
C ARG A 9 28.16 -6.01 -15.80
N ILE A 10 27.65 -4.80 -15.62
CA ILE A 10 28.03 -3.94 -14.48
C ILE A 10 27.78 -4.70 -13.17
N PHE A 11 26.60 -5.29 -12.98
CA PHE A 11 26.22 -5.92 -11.71
C PHE A 11 26.78 -7.33 -11.49
N ASP A 12 26.91 -8.15 -12.54
CA ASP A 12 27.39 -9.53 -12.45
C ASP A 12 28.92 -9.61 -12.44
N GLU A 13 29.60 -8.71 -13.16
CA GLU A 13 31.06 -8.71 -13.30
C GLU A 13 31.71 -7.58 -12.53
N ASP A 14 31.41 -6.34 -12.89
CA ASP A 14 32.20 -5.20 -12.43
C ASP A 14 31.99 -4.89 -10.95
N MET A 15 30.76 -5.00 -10.47
CA MET A 15 30.40 -4.77 -9.06
C MET A 15 31.15 -5.71 -8.10
N ARG A 16 31.37 -6.97 -8.49
CA ARG A 16 32.13 -7.93 -7.69
C ARG A 16 33.59 -7.52 -7.57
N LEU A 17 34.15 -6.95 -8.63
CA LEU A 17 35.52 -6.45 -8.65
C LEU A 17 35.64 -5.18 -7.81
N LEU A 18 34.66 -4.28 -7.90
CA LEU A 18 34.59 -3.11 -7.03
C LEU A 18 34.54 -3.53 -5.57
N ASP A 19 33.78 -4.58 -5.20
CA ASP A 19 33.69 -5.06 -3.81
C ASP A 19 35.06 -5.41 -3.20
N VAL A 20 35.99 -5.93 -4.00
CA VAL A 20 37.37 -6.23 -3.59
C VAL A 20 38.36 -5.09 -3.88
N ASN A 21 37.84 -3.87 -4.14
CA ASN A 21 38.60 -2.67 -4.50
C ASN A 21 39.52 -2.85 -5.71
N PHE A 22 39.10 -3.68 -6.66
CA PHE A 22 39.79 -3.86 -7.93
C PHE A 22 39.22 -2.92 -9.00
N PHE A 23 40.08 -2.08 -9.55
CA PHE A 23 39.73 -1.12 -10.61
C PHE A 23 40.31 -1.58 -11.95
N LYS A 24 39.49 -1.70 -12.99
CA LYS A 24 39.93 -1.98 -14.36
C LYS A 24 40.48 -0.69 -15.01
N THR A 25 41.49 -0.06 -14.38
CA THR A 25 41.99 1.28 -14.75
C THR A 25 42.25 1.42 -16.24
N GLN A 26 42.94 0.44 -16.84
CA GLN A 26 43.25 0.49 -18.27
C GLN A 26 41.98 0.49 -19.14
N THR A 27 40.99 -0.34 -18.81
CA THR A 27 39.70 -0.37 -19.51
C THR A 27 38.92 0.94 -19.32
N TYR A 28 38.91 1.49 -18.11
CA TYR A 28 38.23 2.76 -17.82
C TYR A 28 38.85 3.90 -18.64
N ARG A 29 40.18 3.98 -18.65
CA ARG A 29 40.94 4.96 -19.42
C ARG A 29 40.71 4.83 -20.91
N GLU A 30 40.85 3.63 -21.48
CA GLU A 30 40.64 3.38 -22.91
C GLU A 30 39.23 3.76 -23.36
N TYR A 31 38.22 3.50 -22.52
CA TYR A 31 36.85 3.92 -22.79
C TYR A 31 36.71 5.44 -22.78
N LEU A 32 37.21 6.11 -21.74
CA LEU A 32 37.11 7.56 -21.59
C LEU A 32 37.91 8.32 -22.67
N GLN A 33 39.03 7.75 -23.11
CA GLN A 33 39.86 8.32 -24.18
C GLN A 33 39.16 8.38 -25.54
N GLN A 34 38.06 7.63 -25.73
CA GLN A 34 37.21 7.74 -26.93
C GLN A 34 36.46 9.08 -26.99
N GLU A 35 36.26 9.73 -25.84
CA GLU A 35 35.61 11.05 -25.75
C GLU A 35 36.60 12.21 -25.87
N GLY A 36 37.90 11.95 -25.67
CA GLY A 36 38.99 12.93 -25.69
C GLY A 36 40.15 12.50 -24.79
N THR A 37 41.29 13.18 -24.87
CA THR A 37 42.45 12.87 -24.00
C THR A 37 42.29 13.44 -22.58
N GLU A 38 41.37 14.37 -22.41
CA GLU A 38 41.19 15.17 -21.21
C GLU A 38 39.70 15.27 -20.86
N LEU A 39 39.40 15.34 -19.57
CA LEU A 39 38.09 15.67 -19.06
C LEU A 39 38.00 17.17 -18.84
N HIS A 40 37.07 17.84 -19.50
CA HIS A 40 36.69 19.21 -19.19
C HIS A 40 35.47 19.21 -18.25
N THR A 41 35.55 19.99 -17.18
CA THR A 41 34.56 20.01 -16.11
C THR A 41 34.29 21.44 -15.66
N HIS A 42 33.03 21.70 -15.30
CA HIS A 42 32.66 22.90 -14.54
C HIS A 42 32.30 22.53 -13.12
N TYR A 43 32.97 23.19 -12.17
CA TYR A 43 32.65 23.13 -10.76
C TYR A 43 31.97 24.43 -10.32
N SER A 44 30.90 24.31 -9.54
CA SER A 44 30.29 25.41 -8.81
C SER A 44 30.39 25.11 -7.33
N PHE A 45 31.03 25.97 -6.57
CA PHE A 45 31.18 25.88 -5.12
C PHE A 45 30.43 27.03 -4.45
N GLU A 46 29.83 26.76 -3.31
CA GLU A 46 29.30 27.78 -2.40
C GLU A 46 30.05 27.65 -1.08
N PHE A 47 30.78 28.69 -0.72
CA PHE A 47 31.44 28.82 0.57
C PHE A 47 30.62 29.74 1.46
N THR A 48 30.43 29.37 2.72
CA THR A 48 29.74 30.22 3.70
C THR A 48 30.65 30.49 4.88
N ARG A 49 30.66 31.74 5.34
CA ARG A 49 31.44 32.14 6.51
C ARG A 49 30.68 31.80 7.79
N LYS A 50 31.25 30.94 8.64
CA LYS A 50 30.72 30.65 9.97
C LYS A 50 31.49 31.45 11.01
N ASP A 51 30.76 32.13 11.90
CA ASP A 51 31.30 32.85 13.07
C ASP A 51 32.42 33.86 12.76
N SER A 52 32.41 34.45 11.57
CA SER A 52 33.35 35.48 11.09
C SER A 52 34.80 35.04 10.86
N GLU A 53 35.19 33.77 11.01
CA GLU A 53 36.61 33.37 10.86
C GLU A 53 36.87 32.13 10.02
N ILE A 54 35.87 31.27 9.74
CA ILE A 54 36.11 30.02 9.00
C ILE A 54 35.18 29.93 7.79
N TRP A 55 35.77 29.75 6.61
CA TRP A 55 35.04 29.34 5.42
C TRP A 55 34.75 27.84 5.49
N LEU A 56 33.47 27.50 5.35
CA LEU A 56 33.02 26.13 5.16
C LEU A 56 32.60 25.97 3.70
N LEU A 57 32.79 24.77 3.14
CA LEU A 57 32.26 24.37 1.85
C LEU A 57 30.98 23.53 2.05
N PRO A 58 29.80 24.16 2.30
CA PRO A 58 28.56 23.43 2.48
C PRO A 58 28.07 22.72 1.22
N TRP A 59 28.44 23.22 0.04
CA TRP A 59 27.87 22.75 -1.21
C TRP A 59 28.82 22.89 -2.39
N HIS A 60 28.83 21.87 -3.24
CA HIS A 60 29.43 21.94 -4.56
C HIS A 60 28.57 21.19 -5.57
N ARG A 61 28.75 21.53 -6.85
CA ARG A 61 28.17 20.84 -7.98
C ARG A 61 29.21 20.72 -9.08
N GLU A 62 29.22 19.57 -9.72
CA GLU A 62 30.08 19.28 -10.85
C GLU A 62 29.25 19.02 -12.10
N THR A 63 29.69 19.56 -13.24
CA THR A 63 29.19 19.23 -14.56
C THR A 63 30.37 18.72 -15.40
N PRO A 64 30.60 17.41 -15.45
CA PRO A 64 31.71 16.82 -16.20
C PRO A 64 31.40 16.69 -17.69
N PHE A 65 32.44 16.43 -18.49
CA PHE A 65 32.36 16.26 -19.95
C PHE A 65 31.77 17.46 -20.69
N LEU A 66 32.13 18.67 -20.25
CA LEU A 66 31.78 19.88 -20.98
C LEU A 66 32.48 19.90 -22.33
N LYS A 67 31.74 20.26 -23.37
CA LYS A 67 32.33 20.54 -24.67
C LYS A 67 32.92 21.95 -24.61
N PRO A 68 34.24 22.13 -24.84
CA PRO A 68 34.81 23.46 -24.91
C PRO A 68 34.10 24.24 -26.02
N ASP A 69 33.62 25.44 -25.69
CA ASP A 69 33.01 26.32 -26.69
C ASP A 69 34.12 26.77 -27.66
N PRO A 70 33.99 26.49 -28.97
CA PRO A 70 35.01 26.86 -29.96
C PRO A 70 35.34 28.36 -29.94
N GLY A 71 34.43 29.20 -29.43
CA GLY A 71 34.58 30.65 -29.34
C GLY A 71 35.36 31.18 -28.13
N THR A 72 35.57 30.40 -27.06
CA THR A 72 36.24 30.86 -25.82
C THR A 72 37.73 30.52 -25.76
N ILE A 73 38.27 29.81 -26.75
CA ILE A 73 39.71 29.42 -26.79
C ILE A 73 40.65 30.61 -27.05
N SER A 74 40.12 31.81 -27.33
CA SER A 74 40.92 32.99 -27.69
C SER A 74 40.90 34.08 -26.62
N LYS A 75 41.76 33.90 -25.61
CA LYS A 75 42.61 34.91 -24.95
C LYS A 75 43.19 34.27 -23.69
N LYS A 76 44.51 34.41 -23.48
CA LYS A 76 45.19 34.01 -22.23
C LYS A 76 44.29 34.36 -21.05
N PRO A 77 43.97 33.41 -20.17
CA PRO A 77 43.02 33.65 -19.12
C PRO A 77 43.57 34.79 -18.25
N ARG A 78 42.91 35.95 -18.27
CA ARG A 78 43.07 36.95 -17.22
C ARG A 78 42.28 36.43 -16.03
N VAL A 79 42.80 35.36 -15.42
CA VAL A 79 42.43 35.03 -14.05
C VAL A 79 43.15 36.12 -13.24
N PRO A 80 42.45 37.02 -12.51
CA PRO A 80 43.13 37.69 -11.40
C PRO A 80 43.77 36.57 -10.55
N PRO A 81 45.04 36.70 -10.13
CA PRO A 81 45.68 35.64 -9.34
C PRO A 81 44.74 35.29 -8.19
N PHE A 82 44.24 34.05 -8.21
CA PHE A 82 43.23 33.56 -7.27
C PHE A 82 43.69 33.77 -5.80
N GLU A 83 45.00 33.75 -5.62
CA GLU A 83 45.76 34.04 -4.40
C GLU A 83 45.43 35.41 -3.77
N GLU A 84 45.06 36.43 -4.55
CA GLU A 84 44.89 37.81 -4.05
C GLU A 84 43.50 38.09 -3.43
N VAL A 85 42.48 37.27 -3.70
CA VAL A 85 41.09 37.61 -3.32
C VAL A 85 40.59 36.82 -2.11
N HIS A 86 40.90 35.51 -2.00
CA HIS A 86 40.51 34.68 -0.86
C HIS A 86 41.49 33.50 -0.62
N THR A 87 42.63 33.75 0.02
CA THR A 87 43.67 32.74 0.27
C THR A 87 43.16 31.47 0.97
N GLU A 88 42.26 31.60 1.95
CA GLU A 88 41.69 30.45 2.67
C GLU A 88 40.84 29.55 1.76
N ILE A 89 40.03 30.15 0.88
CA ILE A 89 39.22 29.41 -0.11
C ILE A 89 40.14 28.70 -1.11
N HIS A 90 41.27 29.31 -1.46
CA HIS A 90 42.27 28.67 -2.34
C HIS A 90 42.83 27.41 -1.72
N MET A 91 43.26 27.48 -0.46
CA MET A 91 43.81 26.32 0.23
C MET A 91 42.78 25.18 0.31
N ILE A 92 41.51 25.48 0.59
CA ILE A 92 40.45 24.46 0.60
C ILE A 92 40.30 23.82 -0.79
N LEU A 93 40.31 24.62 -1.86
CA LEU A 93 40.19 24.09 -3.22
C LEU A 93 41.42 23.27 -3.63
N GLU A 94 42.64 23.69 -3.28
CA GLU A 94 43.86 22.92 -3.53
C GLU A 94 43.88 21.61 -2.72
N GLU A 95 43.34 21.61 -1.51
CA GLU A 95 43.19 20.40 -0.70
C GLU A 95 42.13 19.47 -1.29
N GLU A 96 41.00 19.99 -1.78
CA GLU A 96 39.89 19.15 -2.25
C GLU A 96 40.07 18.66 -3.70
N LEU A 97 40.64 19.48 -4.58
CA LEU A 97 40.83 19.15 -6.00
C LEU A 97 42.09 18.29 -6.23
N GLU A 98 42.11 17.54 -7.34
CA GLU A 98 43.28 16.74 -7.70
C GLU A 98 44.46 17.64 -8.12
N GLN A 99 45.67 17.26 -7.72
CA GLN A 99 46.92 18.03 -7.94
C GLN A 99 47.25 18.33 -9.40
N HIS A 100 46.61 17.63 -10.35
CA HIS A 100 46.84 17.75 -11.79
C HIS A 100 45.74 18.49 -12.54
N ILE A 101 44.73 19.03 -11.82
CA ILE A 101 43.68 19.85 -12.41
C ILE A 101 44.27 21.18 -12.89
N ARG A 102 43.94 21.55 -14.12
CA ARG A 102 44.32 22.85 -14.72
C ARG A 102 43.09 23.72 -14.87
N TYR A 103 43.22 24.97 -14.43
CA TYR A 103 42.13 25.94 -14.44
C TYR A 103 42.12 26.75 -15.75
N ASP A 104 40.99 26.74 -16.46
CA ASP A 104 40.77 27.58 -17.64
C ASP A 104 40.17 28.93 -17.27
N GLN A 105 39.17 28.92 -16.39
CA GLN A 105 38.45 30.11 -15.99
C GLN A 105 37.95 29.97 -14.55
N ILE A 106 38.11 31.03 -13.77
CA ILE A 106 37.56 31.11 -12.42
C ILE A 106 36.72 32.38 -12.31
N GLN A 107 35.49 32.23 -11.82
CA GLN A 107 34.59 33.33 -11.54
C GLN A 107 34.20 33.29 -10.06
N ILE A 108 34.39 34.40 -9.37
CA ILE A 108 34.07 34.54 -7.95
C ILE A 108 32.98 35.59 -7.82
N ASN A 109 31.87 35.23 -7.20
CA ASN A 109 30.77 36.13 -6.89
C ASN A 109 30.50 36.10 -5.39
N GLU A 110 30.65 37.24 -4.72
CA GLU A 110 30.35 37.38 -3.29
C GLU A 110 28.95 37.95 -3.10
N ILE A 111 28.15 37.27 -2.28
CA ILE A 111 26.78 37.69 -1.93
C ILE A 111 26.61 37.54 -0.42
N ALA A 112 26.57 38.67 0.28
CA ALA A 112 26.40 38.73 1.74
C ALA A 112 27.45 37.90 2.51
N SER A 113 27.06 36.77 3.12
CA SER A 113 27.93 35.88 3.90
C SER A 113 28.41 34.66 3.10
N SER A 114 28.17 34.63 1.79
CA SER A 114 28.47 33.50 0.91
C SER A 114 29.36 33.93 -0.26
N VAL A 115 30.33 33.08 -0.61
CA VAL A 115 31.19 33.23 -1.79
C VAL A 115 30.90 32.08 -2.74
N PHE A 116 30.50 32.41 -3.96
CA PHE A 116 30.27 31.45 -5.02
C PHE A 116 31.48 31.41 -5.96
N VAL A 117 32.10 30.24 -6.09
CA VAL A 117 33.26 30.03 -6.95
C VAL A 117 32.87 29.10 -8.08
N ASN A 118 32.97 29.57 -9.32
CA ASN A 118 32.74 28.76 -10.50
C ASN A 118 34.06 28.56 -11.24
N ILE A 119 34.41 27.30 -11.49
CA ILE A 119 35.70 26.90 -12.07
C ILE A 119 35.44 26.07 -13.31
N ASN A 120 35.92 26.52 -14.46
CA ASN A 120 36.14 25.66 -15.61
C ASN A 120 37.55 25.11 -15.51
N ALA A 121 37.67 23.79 -15.53
CA ALA A 121 38.93 23.12 -15.41
C ALA A 121 39.00 21.88 -16.30
N TRP A 122 40.22 21.40 -16.49
CA TRP A 122 40.44 20.13 -17.18
C TRP A 122 41.55 19.33 -16.53
N ILE A 123 41.51 18.03 -16.78
CA ILE A 123 42.47 17.07 -16.27
C ILE A 123 42.63 15.93 -17.27
N ALA A 124 43.87 15.51 -17.51
CA ALA A 124 44.17 14.39 -18.39
C ALA A 124 43.77 13.06 -17.74
N PHE A 125 43.17 12.15 -18.52
CA PHE A 125 42.79 10.83 -18.00
C PHE A 125 43.99 10.00 -17.51
N ASP A 126 45.19 10.29 -18.03
CA ASP A 126 46.42 9.58 -17.63
C ASP A 126 46.93 10.01 -16.24
N THR A 127 46.51 11.17 -15.75
CA THR A 127 46.95 11.72 -14.45
C THR A 127 45.92 11.51 -13.33
N MET A 128 44.72 11.04 -13.65
CA MET A 128 43.66 10.79 -12.67
C MET A 128 43.95 9.56 -11.81
N SER A 129 43.42 9.57 -10.59
CA SER A 129 43.41 8.37 -9.74
C SER A 129 42.49 7.27 -10.30
N ASP A 130 42.74 6.01 -9.91
CA ASP A 130 41.92 4.86 -10.31
C ASP A 130 40.43 5.02 -9.93
N GLN A 131 40.16 5.61 -8.77
CA GLN A 131 38.80 5.83 -8.26
C GLN A 131 38.08 6.92 -9.07
N THR A 132 38.80 7.99 -9.42
CA THR A 132 38.29 9.07 -10.27
C THR A 132 37.99 8.58 -11.68
N LEU A 133 38.89 7.79 -12.28
CA LEU A 133 38.66 7.14 -13.56
C LEU A 133 37.44 6.21 -13.52
N CYS A 134 37.34 5.39 -12.47
CA CYS A 134 36.20 4.51 -12.24
C CYS A 134 34.88 5.28 -12.17
N TYR A 135 34.84 6.39 -11.42
CA TYR A 135 33.65 7.24 -11.31
C TYR A 135 33.23 7.80 -12.67
N TYR A 136 34.14 8.44 -13.41
CA TYR A 136 33.81 9.06 -14.69
C TYR A 136 33.45 8.03 -15.76
N TYR A 137 34.07 6.84 -15.72
CA TYR A 137 33.68 5.71 -16.56
C TYR A 137 32.20 5.35 -16.35
N TYR A 138 31.78 5.07 -15.12
CA TYR A 138 30.37 4.70 -14.87
C TYR A 138 29.42 5.86 -15.08
N TYR A 139 29.81 7.10 -14.73
CA TYR A 139 29.04 8.29 -15.03
C TYR A 139 28.72 8.35 -16.53
N LYS A 140 29.75 8.20 -17.38
CA LYS A 140 29.61 8.30 -18.83
C LYS A 140 28.84 7.12 -19.42
N VAL A 141 29.18 5.90 -19.03
CA VAL A 141 28.46 4.68 -19.45
C VAL A 141 26.96 4.82 -19.16
N MET A 142 26.60 5.27 -17.96
CA MET A 142 25.20 5.46 -17.59
C MET A 142 24.53 6.64 -18.31
N ALA A 143 25.26 7.74 -18.54
CA ALA A 143 24.80 8.87 -19.33
C ALA A 143 24.48 8.47 -20.78
N ASP A 144 25.23 7.54 -21.35
CA ASP A 144 25.03 7.02 -22.72
C ASP A 144 23.91 5.98 -22.79
N ILE A 145 23.77 5.11 -21.78
CA ILE A 145 22.71 4.09 -21.71
C ILE A 145 21.35 4.73 -21.53
N ARG A 146 21.23 5.73 -20.65
CA ARG A 146 19.95 6.38 -20.29
C ARG A 146 19.12 6.77 -21.53
N PRO A 147 19.60 7.59 -22.48
CA PRO A 147 18.80 7.99 -23.64
C PRO A 147 18.49 6.81 -24.58
N ARG A 148 19.35 5.80 -24.67
CA ARG A 148 19.10 4.61 -25.50
C ARG A 148 17.98 3.76 -24.90
N LEU A 149 18.01 3.57 -23.58
CA LEU A 149 17.00 2.80 -22.86
C LEU A 149 15.64 3.51 -22.86
N THR A 150 15.59 4.82 -22.64
CA THR A 150 14.33 5.58 -22.70
C THR A 150 13.72 5.58 -24.11
N ARG A 151 14.54 5.75 -25.16
CA ARG A 151 14.09 5.59 -26.55
C ARG A 151 13.56 4.18 -26.81
N LYS A 152 14.24 3.15 -26.31
CA LYS A 152 13.80 1.77 -26.45
C LYS A 152 12.45 1.55 -25.76
N LEU A 153 12.27 2.03 -24.52
CA LEU A 153 11.01 1.92 -23.79
C LEU A 153 9.86 2.62 -24.53
N ASN A 154 10.09 3.82 -25.06
CA ASN A 154 9.13 4.51 -25.91
C ASN A 154 8.77 3.69 -27.15
N ALA A 155 9.77 3.17 -27.86
CA ALA A 155 9.55 2.34 -29.03
C ALA A 155 8.77 1.06 -28.71
N LEU A 156 8.96 0.47 -27.52
CA LEU A 156 8.18 -0.69 -27.07
C LEU A 156 6.72 -0.32 -26.73
N PHE A 157 6.49 0.87 -26.16
CA PHE A 157 5.15 1.33 -25.79
C PHE A 157 4.30 1.70 -27.02
N PHE A 158 4.92 2.27 -28.06
CA PHE A 158 4.25 2.64 -29.31
C PHE A 158 4.40 1.59 -30.42
N ASP A 159 4.71 0.34 -30.05
CA ASP A 159 4.82 -0.77 -30.99
C ASP A 159 3.43 -1.29 -31.37
N ASP A 160 2.88 -0.80 -32.48
CA ASP A 160 1.54 -1.17 -32.97
C ASP A 160 1.42 -2.64 -33.37
N GLN A 161 2.55 -3.35 -33.53
CA GLN A 161 2.56 -4.79 -33.80
C GLN A 161 2.31 -5.63 -32.54
N LYS A 162 2.30 -5.02 -31.34
CA LYS A 162 2.10 -5.70 -30.07
C LYS A 162 0.77 -5.33 -29.44
N THR A 163 0.19 -6.31 -28.78
CA THR A 163 -0.99 -6.10 -27.94
C THR A 163 -0.64 -5.20 -26.74
N GLU A 164 -1.64 -4.51 -26.18
CA GLU A 164 -1.48 -3.69 -24.96
C GLU A 164 -0.91 -4.50 -23.79
N GLN A 165 -1.33 -5.76 -23.65
CA GLN A 165 -0.84 -6.67 -22.63
C GLN A 165 0.65 -6.98 -22.81
N GLU A 166 1.09 -7.30 -24.03
CA GLU A 166 2.51 -7.57 -24.33
C GLU A 166 3.38 -6.34 -24.08
N ARG A 167 2.90 -5.14 -24.47
CA ARG A 167 3.59 -3.87 -24.20
C ARG A 167 3.74 -3.63 -22.70
N SER A 168 2.67 -3.85 -21.95
CA SER A 168 2.66 -3.73 -20.49
C SER A 168 3.62 -4.69 -19.82
N ASP A 169 3.62 -5.96 -20.23
CA ASP A 169 4.49 -6.99 -19.66
C ASP A 169 5.96 -6.73 -19.98
N GLN A 170 6.28 -6.17 -21.15
CA GLN A 170 7.64 -5.76 -21.48
C GLN A 170 8.11 -4.59 -20.62
N ILE A 171 7.30 -3.55 -20.45
CA ILE A 171 7.66 -2.40 -19.59
C ILE A 171 7.82 -2.84 -18.13
N ARG A 172 6.94 -3.71 -17.63
CA ARG A 172 7.07 -4.30 -16.28
C ARG A 172 8.36 -5.11 -16.12
N LYS A 173 8.81 -5.85 -17.14
CA LYS A 173 10.11 -6.54 -17.09
C LYS A 173 11.28 -5.57 -16.88
N TYR A 174 11.27 -4.42 -17.56
CA TYR A 174 12.27 -3.38 -17.33
C TYR A 174 12.16 -2.77 -15.94
N GLN A 175 10.95 -2.45 -15.48
CA GLN A 175 10.70 -1.99 -14.11
C GLN A 175 11.30 -2.97 -13.08
N TYR A 176 11.01 -4.26 -13.21
CA TYR A 176 11.52 -5.29 -12.29
C TYR A 176 13.04 -5.40 -12.29
N ALA A 177 13.68 -5.33 -13.47
CA ALA A 177 15.13 -5.40 -13.58
C ALA A 177 15.80 -4.17 -12.94
N LEU A 178 15.29 -2.97 -13.21
CA LEU A 178 15.82 -1.73 -12.66
C LEU A 178 15.64 -1.66 -11.13
N GLU A 179 14.47 -2.04 -10.62
CA GLU A 179 14.21 -2.13 -9.18
C GLU A 179 15.15 -3.14 -8.50
N TYR A 180 15.41 -4.29 -9.13
CA TYR A 180 16.36 -5.26 -8.62
C TYR A 180 17.77 -4.66 -8.48
N TYR A 181 18.25 -3.96 -9.51
CA TYR A 181 19.55 -3.30 -9.49
C TYR A 181 19.64 -2.18 -8.45
N LEU A 182 18.58 -1.36 -8.31
CA LEU A 182 18.51 -0.32 -7.27
C LEU A 182 18.56 -0.92 -5.86
N GLN A 183 17.80 -1.99 -5.62
CA GLN A 183 17.80 -2.69 -4.32
C GLN A 183 19.17 -3.31 -4.01
N GLU A 184 19.88 -3.81 -5.03
CA GLU A 184 21.21 -4.37 -4.83
C GLU A 184 22.24 -3.29 -4.48
N LEU A 185 22.17 -2.11 -5.09
CA LEU A 185 22.97 -0.95 -4.70
C LEU A 185 22.61 -0.47 -3.28
N GLU A 186 21.32 -0.42 -2.92
CA GLU A 186 20.87 -0.03 -1.58
C GLU A 186 21.45 -0.93 -0.48
N LYS A 187 21.54 -2.24 -0.72
CA LYS A 187 22.18 -3.16 0.24
C LYS A 187 23.67 -2.86 0.43
N ARG A 188 24.36 -2.41 -0.63
CA ARG A 188 25.80 -2.12 -0.63
C ARG A 188 26.14 -0.81 0.08
N PHE A 189 25.24 0.18 0.03
CA PHE A 189 25.42 1.41 0.80
C PHE A 189 25.37 1.20 2.33
N GLY A 190 24.86 0.06 2.79
CA GLY A 190 24.92 -0.36 4.19
C GLY A 190 23.58 -0.20 4.93
N LYS A 191 23.35 -1.06 5.92
CA LYS A 191 22.17 -1.06 6.82
C LYS A 191 22.35 -0.20 8.08
N SER A 192 23.42 0.60 8.17
CA SER A 192 23.59 1.49 9.32
C SER A 192 22.49 2.54 9.28
N ASP A 193 21.88 2.84 10.44
CA ASP A 193 20.81 3.83 10.66
C ASP A 193 21.18 5.28 10.24
N GLN A 194 22.27 5.47 9.51
CA GLN A 194 22.70 6.74 8.97
C GLN A 194 22.01 7.01 7.64
N ARG A 195 21.39 8.18 7.56
CA ARG A 195 20.74 8.69 6.36
C ARG A 195 21.80 8.89 5.26
N PHE A 196 21.90 7.97 4.31
CA PHE A 196 22.83 8.09 3.19
C PHE A 196 22.42 9.21 2.24
N ASN A 197 23.33 10.17 2.03
CA ASN A 197 23.15 11.21 1.02
C ASN A 197 23.65 10.71 -0.34
N LEU A 198 22.81 9.97 -1.06
CA LEU A 198 23.14 9.44 -2.40
C LEU A 198 23.35 10.53 -3.45
N LYS A 199 22.89 11.77 -3.19
CA LYS A 199 23.07 12.91 -4.10
C LYS A 199 24.39 13.64 -3.86
N ALA A 200 25.04 13.43 -2.72
CA ALA A 200 26.35 14.01 -2.44
C ALA A 200 27.45 13.12 -3.04
N ILE A 201 27.97 13.56 -4.18
CA ILE A 201 29.19 13.03 -4.78
C ILE A 201 30.36 13.81 -4.18
N GLY A 202 31.40 13.13 -3.69
CA GLY A 202 32.61 13.81 -3.19
C GLY A 202 33.36 14.55 -4.30
N ILE A 203 34.14 15.58 -3.96
CA ILE A 203 35.04 16.25 -4.92
C ILE A 203 36.10 15.24 -5.36
N ARG A 204 36.80 14.64 -4.38
CA ARG A 204 37.62 13.44 -4.55
C ARG A 204 36.70 12.23 -4.68
N LYS A 205 36.67 11.66 -5.88
CA LYS A 205 35.74 10.56 -6.19
C LYS A 205 36.17 9.30 -5.46
N SER A 206 35.23 8.75 -4.69
CA SER A 206 35.39 7.45 -4.05
C SER A 206 34.77 6.33 -4.90
N LYS A 207 35.08 5.08 -4.55
CA LYS A 207 34.34 3.92 -5.05
C LYS A 207 32.84 4.05 -4.79
N GLU A 208 32.43 4.54 -3.61
CA GLU A 208 31.02 4.74 -3.28
C GLU A 208 30.37 5.74 -4.21
N ASP A 209 31.08 6.79 -4.61
CA ASP A 209 30.56 7.78 -5.57
C ASP A 209 30.31 7.17 -6.96
N SER A 210 31.11 6.17 -7.36
CA SER A 210 30.85 5.40 -8.58
C SER A 210 29.52 4.65 -8.47
N LEU A 211 29.24 4.03 -7.32
CA LEU A 211 27.97 3.36 -7.05
C LEU A 211 26.80 4.35 -7.02
N LYS A 212 26.99 5.53 -6.41
CA LYS A 212 26.00 6.61 -6.39
C LYS A 212 25.67 7.09 -7.81
N ALA A 213 26.66 7.26 -8.68
CA ALA A 213 26.44 7.65 -10.07
C ALA A 213 25.54 6.65 -10.82
N ILE A 214 25.78 5.35 -10.64
CA ILE A 214 24.95 4.30 -11.22
C ILE A 214 23.54 4.35 -10.64
N TYR A 215 23.42 4.48 -9.31
CA TYR A 215 22.13 4.58 -8.64
C TYR A 215 21.29 5.75 -9.17
N LEU A 216 21.88 6.95 -9.24
CA LEU A 216 21.20 8.16 -9.69
C LEU A 216 20.71 8.03 -11.12
N ALA A 217 21.50 7.44 -12.02
CA ALA A 217 21.08 7.23 -13.40
C ALA A 217 19.96 6.19 -13.53
N LEU A 218 20.01 5.09 -12.76
CA LEU A 218 18.91 4.11 -12.71
C LEU A 218 17.62 4.72 -12.16
N GLU A 219 17.73 5.56 -11.14
CA GLU A 219 16.61 6.30 -10.56
C GLU A 219 15.96 7.25 -11.57
N GLU A 220 16.75 7.98 -12.36
CA GLU A 220 16.21 8.82 -13.44
C GLU A 220 15.44 8.02 -14.49
N ILE A 221 15.93 6.81 -14.85
CA ILE A 221 15.22 5.92 -15.76
C ILE A 221 13.92 5.42 -15.12
N MET A 222 13.93 5.09 -13.83
CA MET A 222 12.72 4.68 -13.11
C MET A 222 11.69 5.81 -13.02
N LEU A 223 12.11 7.04 -12.74
CA LEU A 223 11.24 8.22 -12.77
C LEU A 223 10.66 8.47 -14.17
N PHE A 224 11.46 8.25 -15.22
CA PHE A 224 10.96 8.29 -16.60
C PHE A 224 9.87 7.23 -16.83
N ILE A 225 10.11 5.98 -16.40
CA ILE A 225 9.12 4.91 -16.53
C ILE A 225 7.82 5.27 -15.80
N GLU A 226 7.94 5.77 -14.57
CA GLU A 226 6.79 6.18 -13.77
C GLU A 226 5.97 7.28 -14.45
N ARG A 227 6.65 8.32 -14.96
CA ARG A 227 6.00 9.50 -15.55
C ARG A 227 5.29 9.20 -16.86
N TYR A 228 5.88 8.38 -17.73
CA TYR A 228 5.37 8.16 -19.09
C TYR A 228 4.57 6.87 -19.23
N PHE A 229 4.73 5.90 -18.32
CA PHE A 229 4.08 4.59 -18.40
C PHE A 229 3.26 4.26 -17.14
N SER A 230 2.73 5.28 -16.46
CA SER A 230 2.01 5.14 -15.18
C SER A 230 0.83 4.16 -15.19
N GLU A 231 0.23 3.92 -16.36
CA GLU A 231 -0.92 3.04 -16.55
C GLU A 231 -0.53 1.56 -16.62
N VAL A 232 0.68 1.27 -17.10
CA VAL A 232 1.13 -0.10 -17.37
C VAL A 232 2.09 -0.65 -16.32
N ILE A 233 2.77 0.22 -15.54
CA ILE A 233 3.68 -0.22 -14.47
C ILE A 233 2.96 -1.01 -13.36
N ASP A 234 3.70 -1.88 -12.70
CA ASP A 234 3.22 -2.57 -11.51
C ASP A 234 3.34 -1.65 -10.28
N ARG A 235 2.21 -1.03 -9.91
CA ARG A 235 2.14 -0.11 -8.77
C ARG A 235 2.24 -0.80 -7.40
N LYS A 236 2.15 -2.14 -7.33
CA LYS A 236 2.28 -2.89 -6.07
C LYS A 236 3.73 -3.02 -5.61
N ARG A 237 4.69 -2.59 -6.43
CA ARG A 237 6.12 -2.68 -6.14
C ARG A 237 6.57 -1.57 -5.20
N ASN A 238 7.63 -1.85 -4.45
CA ASN A 238 8.23 -0.90 -3.52
C ASN A 238 8.91 0.24 -4.26
N LEU A 239 8.82 1.44 -3.69
CA LEU A 239 9.52 2.61 -4.15
C LEU A 239 11.01 2.51 -3.82
N PRO A 240 11.89 2.90 -4.76
CA PRO A 240 13.31 3.09 -4.47
C PRO A 240 13.54 4.08 -3.33
N TYR A 241 14.69 3.95 -2.65
CA TYR A 241 15.05 4.79 -1.52
C TYR A 241 14.95 6.29 -1.82
N LEU A 242 15.49 6.76 -2.95
CA LEU A 242 15.46 8.20 -3.26
C LEU A 242 14.04 8.74 -3.48
N GLN A 243 13.16 8.01 -4.17
CA GLN A 243 11.75 8.40 -4.30
C GLN A 243 11.05 8.45 -2.95
N ARG A 244 11.27 7.46 -2.09
CA ARG A 244 10.72 7.44 -0.72
C ARG A 244 11.20 8.64 0.10
N ARG A 245 12.48 8.97 0.03
CA ARG A 245 13.07 10.10 0.76
C ARG A 245 12.59 11.44 0.19
N SER A 246 12.44 11.55 -1.12
CA SER A 246 11.85 12.71 -1.77
C SER A 246 10.40 12.92 -1.30
N PHE A 247 9.62 11.84 -1.22
CA PHE A 247 8.26 11.90 -0.68
C PHE A 247 8.25 12.38 0.78
N ILE A 248 9.08 11.79 1.65
CA ILE A 248 9.16 12.21 3.06
C ILE A 248 9.53 13.67 3.18
N ASN A 249 10.60 14.11 2.51
CA ASN A 249 11.06 15.50 2.57
C ASN A 249 10.00 16.48 2.07
N CYS A 250 9.22 16.10 1.05
CA CYS A 250 8.16 16.94 0.49
C CYS A 250 6.98 17.10 1.47
N TYR A 251 6.63 16.05 2.22
CA TYR A 251 5.42 16.01 3.04
C TYR A 251 5.68 16.04 4.55
N TYR A 252 6.93 16.16 5.00
CA TYR A 252 7.30 16.16 6.41
C TYR A 252 6.59 17.27 7.19
N SER A 253 6.68 18.51 6.70
CA SER A 253 6.06 19.67 7.34
C SER A 253 4.54 19.60 7.32
N ASP A 254 3.94 19.13 6.24
CA ASP A 254 2.49 18.90 6.17
C ASP A 254 2.04 17.82 7.17
N ALA A 255 2.80 16.74 7.30
CA ALA A 255 2.51 15.67 8.25
C ALA A 255 2.61 16.16 9.71
N GLU A 256 3.65 16.92 10.04
CA GLU A 256 3.83 17.55 11.35
C GLU A 256 2.65 18.49 11.68
N ASN A 257 2.33 19.39 10.76
CA ASN A 257 1.21 20.32 10.90
C ASN A 257 -0.12 19.59 11.07
N LEU A 258 -0.40 18.57 10.26
CA LEU A 258 -1.60 17.76 10.37
C LEU A 258 -1.70 17.03 11.72
N ALA A 259 -0.60 16.46 12.21
CA ALA A 259 -0.58 15.79 13.50
C ALA A 259 -0.96 16.73 14.65
N VAL A 260 -0.45 17.97 14.61
CA VAL A 260 -0.84 19.03 15.56
C VAL A 260 -2.33 19.39 15.42
N LEU A 261 -2.83 19.53 14.20
CA LEU A 261 -4.23 19.85 13.95
C LEU A 261 -5.17 18.74 14.44
N PHE A 262 -4.83 17.47 14.25
CA PHE A 262 -5.60 16.34 14.75
C PHE A 262 -5.69 16.33 16.28
N LYS A 263 -4.56 16.53 16.98
CA LYS A 263 -4.54 16.63 18.46
C LYS A 263 -5.44 17.76 18.98
N LYS A 264 -5.53 18.87 18.25
CA LYS A 264 -6.43 19.99 18.59
C LYS A 264 -7.92 19.66 18.44
N GLN A 265 -8.29 18.64 17.66
CA GLN A 265 -9.69 18.25 17.44
C GLN A 265 -10.30 17.48 18.62
N LYS A 266 -9.49 17.02 19.59
CA LYS A 266 -9.95 16.21 20.74
C LYS A 266 -10.80 15.01 20.29
N LEU A 267 -10.30 14.27 19.30
CA LEU A 267 -10.95 13.04 18.83
C LEU A 267 -10.87 11.95 19.91
N PRO A 268 -11.72 10.91 19.83
CA PRO A 268 -11.50 9.70 20.62
C PRO A 268 -10.06 9.21 20.42
N LEU A 269 -9.37 8.88 21.52
CA LEU A 269 -7.94 8.56 21.51
C LEU A 269 -7.59 7.44 20.52
N ALA A 270 -8.48 6.46 20.35
CA ALA A 270 -8.33 5.38 19.37
C ALA A 270 -8.28 5.90 17.92
N ILE A 271 -9.18 6.82 17.56
CA ILE A 271 -9.20 7.45 16.24
C ILE A 271 -7.98 8.36 16.06
N GLU A 272 -7.68 9.21 17.05
CA GLU A 272 -6.53 10.12 17.00
C GLU A 272 -5.23 9.36 16.72
N LYS A 273 -4.96 8.29 17.50
CA LYS A 273 -3.79 7.44 17.30
C LYS A 273 -3.79 6.79 15.92
N ALA A 274 -4.93 6.30 15.44
CA ALA A 274 -5.03 5.65 14.15
C ALA A 274 -4.76 6.62 12.98
N VAL A 275 -5.32 7.84 13.01
CA VAL A 275 -5.12 8.83 11.94
C VAL A 275 -3.75 9.51 11.99
N CYS A 276 -3.10 9.55 13.17
CA CYS A 276 -1.73 10.07 13.30
C CYS A 276 -0.68 9.04 12.87
N LYS A 277 -0.97 7.73 12.88
CA LYS A 277 -0.01 6.68 12.54
C LYS A 277 0.60 6.83 11.12
N PRO A 278 -0.18 7.11 10.05
CA PRO A 278 0.40 7.41 8.74
C PRO A 278 1.36 8.61 8.76
N LEU A 279 1.00 9.67 9.50
CA LEU A 279 1.81 10.89 9.61
C LEU A 279 3.12 10.63 10.36
N GLN A 280 3.06 9.87 11.46
CA GLN A 280 4.23 9.41 12.20
C GLN A 280 5.16 8.56 11.33
N SER A 281 4.60 7.69 10.48
CA SER A 281 5.41 6.91 9.54
C SER A 281 6.24 7.77 8.59
N ILE A 282 5.74 8.95 8.21
CA ILE A 282 6.48 9.95 7.43
C ILE A 282 7.55 10.62 8.29
N MET A 283 7.16 11.14 9.45
CA MET A 283 8.05 11.90 10.34
C MET A 283 9.23 11.06 10.83
N ASP A 284 8.98 9.79 11.11
CA ASP A 284 9.97 8.87 11.66
C ASP A 284 10.75 8.10 10.57
N ASP A 285 10.39 8.23 9.27
CA ASP A 285 10.93 7.41 8.16
C ASP A 285 10.79 5.88 8.39
N HIS A 286 9.64 5.45 8.92
CA HIS A 286 9.40 4.06 9.32
C HIS A 286 8.63 3.24 8.27
N PHE A 287 8.96 3.44 6.99
CA PHE A 287 8.34 2.72 5.89
C PHE A 287 9.04 1.38 5.62
N LYS A 288 8.50 0.27 6.17
CA LYS A 288 9.03 -1.08 5.92
C LYS A 288 8.84 -1.57 4.47
N ALA A 289 7.66 -1.32 3.91
CA ALA A 289 7.32 -1.58 2.51
C ALA A 289 6.41 -0.43 2.05
N PHE A 290 6.89 0.39 1.12
CA PHE A 290 6.19 1.59 0.68
C PHE A 290 6.11 1.57 -0.83
N THR A 291 4.92 1.26 -1.34
CA THR A 291 4.67 1.02 -2.76
C THR A 291 4.16 2.27 -3.47
N TYR A 292 4.13 2.27 -4.80
CA TYR A 292 3.55 3.38 -5.58
C TYR A 292 2.09 3.64 -5.20
N LEU A 293 1.33 2.58 -4.94
CA LEU A 293 -0.05 2.66 -4.46
C LEU A 293 -0.13 3.31 -3.07
N ASP A 294 0.80 2.98 -2.17
CA ASP A 294 0.80 3.56 -0.82
C ASP A 294 1.15 5.04 -0.88
N ARG A 295 2.13 5.43 -1.71
CA ARG A 295 2.44 6.85 -1.96
C ARG A 295 1.22 7.61 -2.46
N GLN A 296 0.51 7.08 -3.45
CA GLN A 296 -0.71 7.72 -3.97
C GLN A 296 -1.81 7.85 -2.89
N TYR A 297 -1.98 6.81 -2.07
CA TYR A 297 -2.92 6.83 -0.96
C TYR A 297 -2.55 7.92 0.05
N TYR A 298 -1.27 8.00 0.46
CA TYR A 298 -0.79 8.96 1.43
C TYR A 298 -0.89 10.40 0.92
N ILE A 299 -0.58 10.66 -0.36
CA ILE A 299 -0.79 11.97 -0.98
C ILE A 299 -2.27 12.38 -0.84
N THR A 300 -3.18 11.49 -1.25
CA THR A 300 -4.64 11.74 -1.18
C THR A 300 -5.09 11.97 0.27
N PHE A 301 -4.56 11.18 1.22
CA PHE A 301 -4.83 11.33 2.64
C PHE A 301 -4.43 12.72 3.15
N ILE A 302 -3.18 13.12 2.90
CA ILE A 302 -2.62 14.40 3.37
C ILE A 302 -3.39 15.57 2.75
N GLU A 303 -3.63 15.56 1.44
CA GLU A 303 -4.32 16.64 0.74
C GLU A 303 -5.74 16.84 1.25
N LEU A 304 -6.52 15.75 1.39
CA LEU A 304 -7.91 15.86 1.82
C LEU A 304 -8.03 16.29 3.28
N PHE A 305 -7.20 15.77 4.18
CA PHE A 305 -7.21 16.20 5.58
C PHE A 305 -6.68 17.62 5.75
N THR A 306 -5.67 18.01 4.99
CA THR A 306 -5.15 19.38 4.99
C THR A 306 -6.24 20.34 4.56
N ARG A 307 -6.98 20.01 3.49
CA ARG A 307 -8.10 20.82 3.02
C ARG A 307 -9.22 20.91 4.05
N LEU A 308 -9.58 19.81 4.71
CA LEU A 308 -10.63 19.77 5.73
C LEU A 308 -10.27 20.63 6.95
N LEU A 309 -9.06 20.44 7.50
CA LEU A 309 -8.62 21.05 8.75
C LEU A 309 -8.14 22.50 8.57
N LYS A 310 -7.73 22.92 7.37
CA LYS A 310 -7.47 24.34 7.07
C LYS A 310 -8.75 25.12 6.82
N LYS A 311 -9.78 24.51 6.19
CA LYS A 311 -11.05 25.18 5.90
C LYS A 311 -11.90 25.41 7.16
N SER A 312 -11.79 24.53 8.15
CA SER A 312 -12.45 24.68 9.43
C SER A 312 -11.43 24.43 10.54
N ASN A 313 -11.16 25.42 11.38
CA ASN A 313 -10.21 25.25 12.50
C ASN A 313 -10.68 24.20 13.52
N LYS A 314 -12.00 23.89 13.55
CA LYS A 314 -12.62 22.86 14.39
C LYS A 314 -13.77 22.16 13.66
N PRO A 315 -13.52 21.28 12.67
CA PRO A 315 -14.58 20.52 12.05
C PRO A 315 -15.29 19.65 13.08
N HIS A 316 -16.59 19.47 12.89
CA HIS A 316 -17.35 18.46 13.62
C HIS A 316 -16.74 17.07 13.37
N HIS A 317 -16.68 16.21 14.39
CA HIS A 317 -16.07 14.87 14.28
C HIS A 317 -16.68 14.03 13.14
N ASP A 318 -17.99 14.19 12.89
CA ASP A 318 -18.68 13.54 11.76
C ASP A 318 -18.07 13.86 10.38
N ALA A 319 -17.49 15.06 10.18
CA ALA A 319 -16.79 15.38 8.94
C ALA A 319 -15.48 14.60 8.78
N ILE A 320 -14.77 14.37 9.89
CA ILE A 320 -13.57 13.53 9.93
C ILE A 320 -13.94 12.08 9.65
N TYR A 321 -15.00 11.56 10.27
CA TYR A 321 -15.48 10.19 10.02
C TYR A 321 -15.94 9.98 8.59
N LYS A 322 -16.68 10.95 8.03
CA LYS A 322 -17.05 10.94 6.61
C LYS A 322 -15.82 10.85 5.72
N LEU A 323 -14.77 11.60 6.04
CA LEU A 323 -13.53 11.57 5.27
C LEU A 323 -12.78 10.25 5.44
N LEU A 324 -12.77 9.64 6.62
CA LEU A 324 -12.19 8.31 6.84
C LEU A 324 -12.91 7.23 6.01
N ILE A 325 -14.23 7.30 5.90
CA ILE A 325 -15.03 6.41 5.05
C ILE A 325 -14.74 6.69 3.57
N ALA A 326 -14.67 7.97 3.17
CA ALA A 326 -14.37 8.37 1.79
C ALA A 326 -12.95 7.95 1.36
N LEU A 327 -12.00 7.96 2.29
CA LEU A 327 -10.64 7.47 2.07
C LEU A 327 -10.53 5.94 2.14
N ASP A 328 -11.59 5.24 2.54
CA ASP A 328 -11.55 3.81 2.86
C ASP A 328 -10.40 3.43 3.82
N PHE A 329 -10.28 4.21 4.90
CA PHE A 329 -9.27 4.03 5.95
C PHE A 329 -9.65 2.88 6.88
N ASN A 330 -9.69 1.68 6.32
CA ASN A 330 -10.20 0.45 6.89
C ASN A 330 -9.24 -0.22 7.88
N THR A 331 -8.90 0.48 8.96
CA THR A 331 -8.20 -0.13 10.11
C THR A 331 -9.20 -0.68 11.12
N HIS A 332 -8.86 -1.80 11.76
CA HIS A 332 -9.69 -2.40 12.81
C HIS A 332 -9.98 -1.43 13.96
N THR A 333 -9.00 -0.61 14.34
CA THR A 333 -9.16 0.43 15.38
C THR A 333 -10.20 1.48 15.01
N VAL A 334 -10.20 1.94 13.75
CA VAL A 334 -11.17 2.93 13.27
C VAL A 334 -12.55 2.31 13.13
N TYR A 335 -12.64 1.09 12.59
CA TYR A 335 -13.90 0.36 12.53
C TYR A 335 -14.55 0.24 13.92
N LYS A 336 -13.82 -0.30 14.91
CA LYS A 336 -14.34 -0.48 16.28
C LYS A 336 -14.76 0.83 16.94
N ALA A 337 -13.96 1.88 16.81
CA ALA A 337 -14.31 3.17 17.41
C ALA A 337 -15.58 3.78 16.79
N LEU A 338 -15.80 3.60 15.47
CA LEU A 338 -17.03 4.04 14.81
C LEU A 338 -18.24 3.18 15.18
N GLU A 339 -18.04 1.88 15.34
CA GLU A 339 -19.04 0.93 15.82
C GLU A 339 -19.48 1.26 17.25
N GLU A 340 -18.54 1.40 18.18
CA GLU A 340 -18.79 1.78 19.58
C GLU A 340 -19.56 3.09 19.68
N GLN A 341 -19.16 4.11 18.91
CA GLN A 341 -19.87 5.39 18.88
C GLN A 341 -21.32 5.21 18.40
N LEU A 342 -21.53 4.44 17.33
CA LEU A 342 -22.86 4.20 16.78
C LEU A 342 -23.75 3.43 17.77
N LEU A 343 -23.19 2.47 18.50
CA LEU A 343 -23.89 1.73 19.56
C LEU A 343 -24.24 2.63 20.75
N VAL A 344 -23.32 3.51 21.18
CA VAL A 344 -23.59 4.48 22.25
C VAL A 344 -24.72 5.43 21.87
N GLU A 345 -24.70 5.97 20.65
CA GLU A 345 -25.77 6.84 20.14
C GLU A 345 -27.11 6.08 20.01
N MET A 346 -27.08 4.83 19.53
CA MET A 346 -28.27 3.99 19.43
C MET A 346 -28.88 3.66 20.81
N ASN A 347 -28.05 3.43 21.83
CA ASN A 347 -28.51 3.09 23.17
C ASN A 347 -29.17 4.26 23.91
N GLN A 348 -29.14 5.48 23.36
CA GLN A 348 -29.90 6.62 23.87
C GLN A 348 -31.41 6.49 23.60
N PHE A 349 -31.81 5.65 22.65
CA PHE A 349 -33.20 5.38 22.34
C PHE A 349 -33.68 4.18 23.14
N GLU A 350 -34.81 4.31 23.84
CA GLU A 350 -35.36 3.20 24.64
C GLU A 350 -36.11 2.19 23.75
N LYS A 351 -36.88 2.68 22.78
CA LYS A 351 -37.74 1.83 21.95
C LYS A 351 -36.98 1.23 20.76
N HIS A 352 -37.20 -0.06 20.51
CA HIS A 352 -36.64 -0.77 19.35
C HIS A 352 -36.93 -0.09 18.00
N ILE A 353 -38.14 0.44 17.81
CA ILE A 353 -38.53 1.14 16.57
C ILE A 353 -37.68 2.41 16.36
N GLU A 354 -37.38 3.15 17.43
CA GLU A 354 -36.57 4.37 17.37
C GLU A 354 -35.11 4.03 17.05
N LYS A 355 -34.57 2.96 17.67
CA LYS A 355 -33.25 2.41 17.33
C LYS A 355 -33.15 2.03 15.85
N LYS A 356 -34.13 1.29 15.31
CA LYS A 356 -34.16 0.93 13.88
C LYS A 356 -34.20 2.17 12.99
N SER A 357 -35.04 3.15 13.31
CA SER A 357 -35.14 4.40 12.55
C SER A 357 -33.81 5.17 12.53
N PHE A 358 -33.12 5.25 13.67
CA PHE A 358 -31.78 5.82 13.77
C PHE A 358 -30.76 5.07 12.90
N LEU A 359 -30.72 3.74 12.99
CA LEU A 359 -29.82 2.89 12.19
C LEU A 359 -30.05 3.04 10.68
N TYR A 360 -31.30 3.06 10.23
CA TYR A 360 -31.63 3.28 8.81
C TYR A 360 -31.20 4.66 8.33
N LYS A 361 -31.40 5.72 9.13
CA LYS A 361 -30.90 7.06 8.80
C LYS A 361 -29.38 7.06 8.67
N ARG A 362 -28.67 6.44 9.62
CA ARG A 362 -27.19 6.36 9.58
C ARG A 362 -26.70 5.55 8.39
N MET A 363 -27.37 4.45 8.06
CA MET A 363 -27.10 3.63 6.87
C MET A 363 -27.22 4.46 5.58
N VAL A 364 -28.30 5.25 5.43
CA VAL A 364 -28.46 6.14 4.26
C VAL A 364 -27.35 7.17 4.19
N HIS A 365 -26.95 7.75 5.33
CA HIS A 365 -25.83 8.69 5.37
C HIS A 365 -24.51 8.05 4.92
N ILE A 366 -24.19 6.85 5.40
CA ILE A 366 -22.97 6.13 5.01
C ILE A 366 -23.02 5.73 3.52
N LYS A 367 -24.16 5.24 3.03
CA LYS A 367 -24.33 4.87 1.61
C LYS A 367 -24.03 6.03 0.66
N ARG A 368 -24.42 7.25 1.04
CA ARG A 368 -24.19 8.49 0.26
C ARG A 368 -22.73 8.93 0.19
N ILE A 369 -21.85 8.44 1.07
CA ILE A 369 -20.43 8.81 1.03
C ILE A 369 -19.79 8.12 -0.17
N VAL A 370 -19.28 8.91 -1.12
CA VAL A 370 -18.50 8.40 -2.26
C VAL A 370 -17.08 8.09 -1.78
N VAL A 371 -16.59 6.88 -2.07
CA VAL A 371 -15.20 6.52 -1.81
C VAL A 371 -14.34 7.23 -2.85
N THR A 372 -13.49 8.14 -2.39
CA THR A 372 -12.62 8.98 -3.21
C THR A 372 -11.21 8.41 -3.33
N ALA A 373 -10.78 7.59 -2.36
CA ALA A 373 -9.48 6.96 -2.45
C ALA A 373 -9.48 5.91 -3.59
N PRO A 374 -8.43 5.86 -4.41
CA PRO A 374 -8.34 4.89 -5.49
C PRO A 374 -8.17 3.45 -4.96
N TYR A 375 -7.69 3.29 -3.72
CA TYR A 375 -7.41 2.02 -3.08
C TYR A 375 -7.72 2.07 -1.58
N ARG A 376 -7.90 0.90 -0.95
CA ARG A 376 -8.05 0.71 0.49
C ARG A 376 -6.72 0.94 1.23
N TYR A 377 -6.78 1.49 2.45
CA TYR A 377 -5.58 1.66 3.29
C TYR A 377 -4.94 0.31 3.66
N ASN A 378 -5.74 -0.62 4.16
CA ASN A 378 -5.34 -2.01 4.36
C ASN A 378 -6.00 -2.89 3.30
N ARG A 379 -5.19 -3.48 2.42
CA ARG A 379 -5.68 -4.25 1.26
C ARG A 379 -6.27 -5.61 1.65
N GLU A 380 -5.83 -6.16 2.77
CA GLU A 380 -6.29 -7.46 3.28
C GLU A 380 -7.67 -7.36 3.97
N PHE A 381 -8.05 -6.15 4.39
CA PHE A 381 -9.30 -5.93 5.10
C PHE A 381 -10.44 -5.53 4.16
N PRO A 382 -11.69 -5.85 4.52
CA PRO A 382 -12.87 -5.34 3.80
C PRO A 382 -12.91 -3.80 3.85
N SER A 383 -13.67 -3.20 2.93
CA SER A 383 -13.87 -1.75 2.91
C SER A 383 -14.55 -1.30 4.20
N LEU A 384 -14.08 -0.19 4.78
CA LEU A 384 -14.67 0.40 5.98
C LEU A 384 -16.16 0.71 5.76
N LYS A 385 -16.51 1.21 4.57
CA LYS A 385 -17.89 1.49 4.20
C LYS A 385 -18.74 0.22 4.23
N THR A 386 -18.25 -0.85 3.62
CA THR A 386 -18.98 -2.13 3.55
C THR A 386 -19.16 -2.74 4.93
N SER A 387 -18.09 -2.82 5.73
CA SER A 387 -18.16 -3.39 7.08
C SER A 387 -19.09 -2.63 8.01
N LEU A 388 -19.13 -1.29 7.94
CA LEU A 388 -20.09 -0.51 8.72
C LEU A 388 -21.53 -0.76 8.28
N LEU A 389 -21.78 -0.92 6.98
CA LEU A 389 -23.13 -1.22 6.47
C LEU A 389 -23.58 -2.62 6.87
N GLU A 390 -22.71 -3.62 6.79
CA GLU A 390 -22.98 -5.00 7.24
C GLU A 390 -23.26 -5.04 8.75
N MET A 391 -22.46 -4.34 9.55
CA MET A 391 -22.70 -4.23 10.99
C MET A 391 -24.07 -3.61 11.30
N ILE A 392 -24.43 -2.52 10.63
CA ILE A 392 -25.74 -1.88 10.82
C ILE A 392 -26.88 -2.86 10.46
N LEU A 393 -26.75 -3.58 9.34
CA LEU A 393 -27.75 -4.57 8.93
C LEU A 393 -27.89 -5.70 9.96
N SER A 394 -26.77 -6.27 10.41
CA SER A 394 -26.79 -7.32 11.45
C SER A 394 -27.41 -6.83 12.75
N THR A 395 -27.20 -5.56 13.11
CA THR A 395 -27.80 -4.97 14.33
C THR A 395 -29.31 -4.77 14.16
N VAL A 396 -29.77 -4.37 12.97
CA VAL A 396 -31.20 -4.27 12.66
C VAL A 396 -31.88 -5.65 12.75
N ASP A 397 -31.25 -6.68 12.19
CA ASP A 397 -31.77 -8.05 12.24
C ASP A 397 -31.87 -8.58 13.68
N LEU A 398 -30.86 -8.28 14.52
CA LEU A 398 -30.89 -8.62 15.95
C LEU A 398 -32.04 -7.92 16.68
N ILE A 399 -32.30 -6.65 16.39
CA ILE A 399 -33.43 -5.92 16.98
C ILE A 399 -34.77 -6.54 16.55
N ASP A 400 -34.88 -6.96 15.28
CA ASP A 400 -36.09 -7.63 14.79
C ASP A 400 -36.35 -8.96 15.51
N GLN A 401 -35.31 -9.77 15.70
CA GLN A 401 -35.41 -11.01 16.49
C GLN A 401 -35.82 -10.72 17.96
N GLN A 402 -35.28 -9.66 18.57
CA GLN A 402 -35.68 -9.26 19.93
C GLN A 402 -37.15 -8.85 19.99
N MET A 403 -37.64 -8.07 19.02
CA MET A 403 -39.04 -7.67 18.95
C MET A 403 -39.98 -8.87 18.75
N GLU A 404 -39.61 -9.86 17.93
CA GLU A 404 -40.38 -11.09 17.76
C GLU A 404 -40.47 -11.91 19.06
N LEU A 405 -39.36 -12.02 19.79
CA LEU A 405 -39.31 -12.70 21.08
C LEU A 405 -40.16 -11.99 22.14
N GLU A 406 -40.11 -10.65 22.21
CA GLU A 406 -40.92 -9.85 23.13
C GLU A 406 -42.42 -10.00 22.86
N LYS A 407 -42.83 -9.99 21.57
CA LYS A 407 -44.22 -10.26 21.18
C LYS A 407 -44.68 -11.65 21.63
N TYR A 408 -43.84 -12.66 21.39
CA TYR A 408 -44.13 -14.03 21.81
C TYR A 408 -44.23 -14.19 23.35
N GLN A 409 -43.49 -13.38 24.12
CA GLN A 409 -43.59 -13.35 25.58
C GLN A 409 -44.83 -12.60 26.08
N GLN A 410 -45.24 -11.53 25.40
CA GLN A 410 -46.44 -10.76 25.74
C GLN A 410 -47.74 -11.53 25.42
N GLU A 411 -47.76 -12.33 24.36
CA GLU A 411 -48.91 -13.20 24.01
C GLU A 411 -49.14 -14.34 25.02
N LYS A 412 -48.23 -14.56 25.98
CA LYS A 412 -48.35 -15.60 27.02
C LYS A 412 -49.01 -15.15 28.33
N VAL A 413 -49.52 -13.92 28.43
CA VAL A 413 -50.23 -13.48 29.65
C VAL A 413 -51.71 -13.20 29.36
N PRO A 414 -52.60 -14.11 29.78
CA PRO A 414 -53.86 -13.71 30.41
C PRO A 414 -53.84 -14.10 31.88
N ASP A 415 -54.25 -13.11 32.67
CA ASP A 415 -54.52 -13.12 34.10
C ASP A 415 -55.51 -14.22 34.50
N THR A 416 -55.18 -15.04 35.50
CA THR A 416 -56.09 -15.51 36.57
C THR A 416 -55.37 -16.48 37.51
N GLY A 417 -55.45 -16.19 38.81
CA GLY A 417 -55.68 -17.21 39.83
C GLY A 417 -54.46 -17.96 40.37
N ILE A 418 -54.01 -17.52 41.54
CA ILE A 418 -53.18 -18.21 42.53
C ILE A 418 -53.36 -19.74 42.53
N CYS A 419 -52.30 -20.49 42.24
CA CYS A 419 -51.99 -21.73 42.96
C CYS A 419 -50.52 -22.14 42.73
N ARG A 420 -49.71 -22.03 43.80
CA ARG A 420 -48.36 -22.62 43.85
C ARG A 420 -48.46 -24.14 43.84
N SER A 421 -47.94 -24.81 42.81
CA SER A 421 -47.31 -26.12 42.96
C SER A 421 -46.54 -26.53 41.70
N LYS A 422 -45.23 -26.75 41.90
CA LYS A 422 -44.29 -27.60 41.15
C LYS A 422 -43.89 -27.18 39.72
N SER A 423 -42.57 -27.05 39.58
CA SER A 423 -41.79 -26.98 38.36
C SER A 423 -42.14 -28.09 37.34
N VAL A 424 -41.85 -27.79 36.07
CA VAL A 424 -41.61 -28.69 34.92
C VAL A 424 -42.81 -28.90 33.97
N ASP A 425 -42.78 -28.14 32.87
CA ASP A 425 -42.84 -28.59 31.45
C ASP A 425 -43.49 -27.52 30.57
N GLY A 426 -42.64 -26.66 30.00
CA GLY A 426 -42.99 -25.96 28.78
C GLY A 426 -43.11 -26.99 27.66
N LYS A 427 -44.29 -27.58 27.48
CA LYS A 427 -44.58 -28.45 26.33
C LYS A 427 -44.40 -27.63 25.05
N VAL A 428 -43.22 -27.74 24.44
CA VAL A 428 -43.02 -27.42 23.03
C VAL A 428 -44.11 -28.17 22.27
N LYS A 429 -44.98 -27.43 21.56
CA LYS A 429 -46.09 -28.02 20.80
C LYS A 429 -45.49 -28.83 19.67
N LYS A 430 -45.35 -30.14 19.88
CA LYS A 430 -44.74 -31.03 18.89
C LYS A 430 -45.58 -31.05 17.61
N ASN A 431 -44.94 -30.87 16.47
CA ASN A 431 -45.57 -30.89 15.16
C ASN A 431 -45.82 -32.34 14.72
N ARG A 432 -47.06 -32.67 14.36
CA ARG A 432 -47.41 -34.00 13.88
C ARG A 432 -47.06 -34.13 12.40
N LEU A 433 -46.16 -35.04 12.10
CA LEU A 433 -45.82 -35.44 10.73
C LEU A 433 -46.72 -36.60 10.32
N ASN A 434 -47.16 -36.61 9.05
CA ASN A 434 -47.88 -37.73 8.47
C ASN A 434 -46.90 -38.80 7.97
N MET A 435 -45.96 -39.18 8.83
CA MET A 435 -44.89 -40.14 8.56
C MET A 435 -44.66 -41.01 9.80
N SER A 436 -44.23 -42.25 9.61
CA SER A 436 -43.80 -43.14 10.70
C SER A 436 -42.47 -42.65 11.30
N VAL A 437 -42.13 -43.14 12.50
CA VAL A 437 -40.84 -42.81 13.13
C VAL A 437 -39.67 -43.25 12.24
N HIS A 438 -39.83 -44.38 11.54
CA HIS A 438 -38.80 -44.91 10.68
C HIS A 438 -38.57 -44.06 9.42
N GLU A 439 -39.66 -43.59 8.80
CA GLU A 439 -39.60 -42.66 7.65
C GLU A 439 -38.95 -41.33 8.04
N ILE A 440 -39.25 -40.81 9.24
CA ILE A 440 -38.63 -39.58 9.77
C ILE A 440 -37.13 -39.78 9.95
N SER A 441 -36.70 -40.92 10.50
CA SER A 441 -35.27 -41.25 10.67
C SER A 441 -34.54 -41.42 9.35
N LEU A 442 -35.16 -42.07 8.36
CA LEU A 442 -34.56 -42.27 7.04
C LEU A 442 -34.41 -40.93 6.29
N LEU A 443 -35.42 -40.07 6.34
CA LEU A 443 -35.35 -38.74 5.74
C LEU A 443 -34.28 -37.85 6.44
N ALA A 444 -34.21 -37.93 7.77
CA ALA A 444 -33.17 -37.24 8.55
C ALA A 444 -31.75 -37.73 8.19
N ARG A 445 -31.59 -39.03 7.92
CA ARG A 445 -30.34 -39.59 7.41
C ARG A 445 -29.98 -39.05 6.03
N LEU A 446 -30.94 -38.99 5.11
CA LEU A 446 -30.72 -38.43 3.77
C LEU A 446 -30.30 -36.96 3.84
N PHE A 447 -30.93 -36.13 4.67
CA PHE A 447 -30.53 -34.73 4.86
C PHE A 447 -29.12 -34.57 5.43
N PHE A 448 -28.71 -35.48 6.31
CA PHE A 448 -27.35 -35.52 6.81
C PHE A 448 -26.34 -35.94 5.73
N GLU A 449 -26.58 -37.07 5.06
CA GLU A 449 -25.66 -37.64 4.06
C GLU A 449 -25.53 -36.74 2.80
N THR A 450 -26.58 -36.00 2.46
CA THR A 450 -26.57 -35.03 1.35
C THR A 450 -25.99 -33.66 1.73
N GLY A 451 -25.60 -33.46 3.00
CA GLY A 451 -24.99 -32.23 3.48
C GLY A 451 -25.96 -31.06 3.71
N VAL A 452 -27.28 -31.30 3.67
CA VAL A 452 -28.31 -30.29 3.96
C VAL A 452 -28.28 -29.89 5.45
N VAL A 453 -27.99 -30.85 6.33
CA VAL A 453 -27.84 -30.61 7.77
C VAL A 453 -26.42 -30.97 8.22
N PRO A 454 -25.55 -30.00 8.49
CA PRO A 454 -24.24 -30.25 9.07
C PRO A 454 -24.38 -30.61 10.56
N LEU A 455 -23.79 -31.72 10.99
CA LEU A 455 -23.83 -32.19 12.39
C LEU A 455 -22.54 -31.86 13.13
N GLU A 456 -22.21 -30.57 13.24
CA GLU A 456 -20.99 -30.06 13.88
C GLU A 456 -20.88 -30.42 15.38
N HIS A 457 -22.03 -30.62 16.05
CA HIS A 457 -22.11 -30.88 17.49
C HIS A 457 -22.56 -32.32 17.84
N GLY A 458 -22.49 -33.24 16.87
CA GLY A 458 -22.72 -34.67 17.07
C GLY A 458 -24.17 -35.15 16.90
N LYS A 459 -24.32 -36.40 16.45
CA LYS A 459 -25.61 -37.02 16.06
C LYS A 459 -26.65 -37.12 17.19
N GLN A 460 -26.21 -37.17 18.44
CA GLN A 460 -27.10 -37.29 19.61
C GLN A 460 -27.97 -36.04 19.81
N GLN A 461 -27.42 -34.85 19.59
CA GLN A 461 -28.22 -33.61 19.69
C GLN A 461 -29.30 -33.57 18.61
N TYR A 462 -29.00 -34.10 17.43
CA TYR A 462 -29.95 -34.19 16.32
C TYR A 462 -31.10 -35.16 16.60
N PHE A 463 -30.84 -36.32 17.21
CA PHE A 463 -31.89 -37.25 17.62
C PHE A 463 -32.77 -36.68 18.74
N ASN A 464 -32.17 -35.96 19.69
CA ASN A 464 -32.90 -35.22 20.73
C ASN A 464 -33.78 -34.10 20.14
N PHE A 465 -33.26 -33.37 19.15
CA PHE A 465 -34.02 -32.36 18.43
C PHE A 465 -35.24 -32.97 17.72
N LEU A 466 -35.05 -34.05 16.95
CA LEU A 466 -36.14 -34.68 16.21
C LEU A 466 -37.23 -35.26 17.13
N SER A 467 -36.84 -35.89 18.24
CA SER A 467 -37.77 -36.47 19.22
C SER A 467 -38.49 -35.42 20.07
N SER A 468 -37.88 -34.26 20.30
CA SER A 468 -38.49 -33.16 21.07
C SER A 468 -39.46 -32.31 20.25
N ILE A 469 -39.32 -32.26 18.92
CA ILE A 469 -40.12 -31.39 18.05
C ILE A 469 -41.22 -32.12 17.29
N TYR A 470 -41.03 -33.40 16.95
CA TYR A 470 -41.97 -34.11 16.07
C TYR A 470 -42.80 -35.18 16.77
N LYS A 471 -43.99 -35.40 16.24
CA LYS A 471 -44.84 -36.57 16.48
C LYS A 471 -44.98 -37.33 15.17
N SER A 472 -45.09 -38.65 15.25
CA SER A 472 -45.28 -39.49 14.08
C SER A 472 -46.77 -39.63 13.77
N LYS A 473 -47.09 -40.28 12.65
CA LYS A 473 -48.46 -40.65 12.29
C LYS A 473 -49.07 -41.58 13.33
N GLU A 474 -48.27 -42.50 13.87
CA GLU A 474 -48.70 -43.63 14.72
C GLU A 474 -48.56 -43.36 16.22
N SER A 475 -47.61 -42.50 16.63
CA SER A 475 -47.32 -42.21 18.03
C SER A 475 -47.11 -40.72 18.30
N ASP A 476 -47.75 -40.24 19.36
CA ASP A 476 -47.60 -38.90 19.94
C ASP A 476 -46.26 -38.70 20.67
N VAL A 477 -45.57 -39.80 21.00
CA VAL A 477 -44.28 -39.80 21.68
C VAL A 477 -43.28 -40.57 20.84
N ILE A 478 -42.31 -39.85 20.29
CA ILE A 478 -41.14 -40.44 19.64
C ILE A 478 -40.00 -40.45 20.66
N SER A 479 -39.43 -41.63 20.93
CA SER A 479 -38.23 -41.72 21.77
C SER A 479 -36.98 -41.44 20.94
N GLU A 480 -35.97 -40.81 21.55
CA GLU A 480 -34.66 -40.60 20.91
C GLU A 480 -34.06 -41.94 20.44
N HIS A 481 -34.21 -43.00 21.24
CA HIS A 481 -33.68 -44.32 20.95
C HIS A 481 -34.32 -44.94 19.70
N SER A 482 -35.64 -44.75 19.50
CA SER A 482 -36.36 -45.19 18.31
C SER A 482 -35.84 -44.50 17.05
N ILE A 483 -35.57 -43.19 17.13
CA ILE A 483 -35.01 -42.43 16.01
C ILE A 483 -33.61 -42.92 15.68
N LYS A 484 -32.77 -43.07 16.71
CA LYS A 484 -31.37 -43.52 16.59
C LYS A 484 -31.28 -44.89 15.93
N ASN A 485 -32.06 -45.87 16.39
CA ASN A 485 -32.00 -47.23 15.87
C ASN A 485 -32.43 -47.27 14.40
N SER A 486 -33.51 -46.56 14.05
CA SER A 486 -33.98 -46.49 12.67
C SER A 486 -33.10 -45.63 11.75
N PHE A 487 -32.32 -44.71 12.31
CA PHE A 487 -31.38 -43.89 11.54
C PHE A 487 -30.21 -44.74 11.04
N TYR A 488 -29.67 -45.63 11.88
CA TYR A 488 -28.57 -46.51 11.48
C TYR A 488 -29.04 -47.71 10.67
N SER A 489 -30.18 -48.30 11.06
CA SER A 489 -30.72 -49.52 10.48
C SER A 489 -32.21 -49.36 10.18
N PRO A 490 -32.59 -48.63 9.11
CA PRO A 490 -33.98 -48.51 8.69
C PRO A 490 -34.51 -49.87 8.16
N PRO A 491 -35.76 -50.27 8.49
CA PRO A 491 -36.40 -51.43 7.89
C PRO A 491 -36.54 -51.28 6.37
N GLU A 492 -36.44 -52.37 5.60
CA GLU A 492 -36.56 -52.33 4.13
C GLU A 492 -37.92 -51.78 3.65
N GLU A 493 -38.99 -52.05 4.42
CA GLU A 493 -40.35 -51.61 4.13
C GLU A 493 -40.55 -50.08 4.14
N VAL A 494 -39.54 -49.32 4.56
CA VAL A 494 -39.60 -47.85 4.75
C VAL A 494 -39.00 -47.09 3.57
N TYR A 495 -38.30 -47.77 2.67
CA TYR A 495 -37.68 -47.14 1.49
C TYR A 495 -38.73 -46.68 0.47
N ASP A 496 -39.63 -47.55 0.04
CA ASP A 496 -40.65 -47.21 -0.98
C ASP A 496 -41.54 -46.02 -0.56
N PRO A 497 -42.09 -45.98 0.68
CA PRO A 497 -42.89 -44.82 1.12
C PRO A 497 -42.09 -43.51 1.20
N THR A 498 -40.80 -43.59 1.52
CA THR A 498 -39.91 -42.43 1.60
C THR A 498 -39.54 -41.94 0.19
N GLU A 499 -39.29 -42.86 -0.75
CA GLU A 499 -39.06 -42.54 -2.16
C GLU A 499 -40.29 -41.83 -2.77
N ASP A 500 -41.50 -42.36 -2.54
CA ASP A 500 -42.75 -41.73 -2.97
C ASP A 500 -42.93 -40.32 -2.41
N LEU A 501 -42.48 -40.06 -1.17
CA LEU A 501 -42.48 -38.73 -0.60
C LEU A 501 -41.53 -37.79 -1.34
N LEU A 502 -40.31 -38.24 -1.64
CA LEU A 502 -39.30 -37.47 -2.37
C LEU A 502 -39.77 -37.16 -3.81
N VAL A 503 -40.34 -38.13 -4.51
CA VAL A 503 -40.92 -37.94 -5.85
C VAL A 503 -42.04 -36.89 -5.82
N ARG A 504 -42.90 -36.92 -4.79
CA ARG A 504 -43.93 -35.88 -4.58
C ARG A 504 -43.34 -34.51 -4.30
N MET A 505 -42.24 -34.42 -3.56
CA MET A 505 -41.53 -33.16 -3.31
C MET A 505 -40.93 -32.59 -4.59
N ILE A 506 -40.27 -33.42 -5.41
CA ILE A 506 -39.73 -33.03 -6.72
C ILE A 506 -40.85 -32.55 -7.65
N SER A 507 -41.96 -33.28 -7.70
CA SER A 507 -43.12 -32.91 -8.52
C SER A 507 -43.73 -31.57 -8.08
N LYS A 508 -43.77 -31.29 -6.77
CA LYS A 508 -44.20 -29.97 -6.24
C LYS A 508 -43.19 -28.87 -6.58
N LEU A 509 -41.90 -29.15 -6.51
CA LEU A 509 -40.84 -28.21 -6.87
C LEU A 509 -40.95 -27.79 -8.33
N HIS A 510 -41.18 -28.74 -9.25
CA HIS A 510 -41.41 -28.44 -10.67
C HIS A 510 -42.66 -27.56 -10.86
N LYS A 511 -43.78 -27.88 -10.21
CA LYS A 511 -44.99 -27.03 -10.26
C LYS A 511 -44.75 -25.61 -9.74
N LEU A 512 -43.97 -25.46 -8.67
CA LEU A 512 -43.62 -24.14 -8.13
C LEU A 512 -42.76 -23.33 -9.10
N ARG A 513 -41.80 -23.98 -9.76
CA ARG A 513 -40.96 -23.39 -10.81
C ARG A 513 -41.78 -22.92 -12.01
N ASP A 514 -42.66 -23.78 -12.52
CA ASP A 514 -43.53 -23.45 -13.66
C ASP A 514 -44.49 -22.29 -13.32
N SER A 515 -44.97 -22.21 -12.06
CA SER A 515 -45.81 -21.11 -11.59
C SER A 515 -45.08 -19.77 -11.41
N THR A 516 -43.75 -19.80 -11.27
CA THR A 516 -42.93 -18.58 -11.17
C THR A 516 -42.55 -18.02 -12.54
N ASP A 517 -42.42 -18.87 -13.56
CA ASP A 517 -42.17 -18.44 -14.94
C ASP A 517 -43.41 -17.81 -15.60
N LEU A 518 -44.62 -18.24 -15.23
CA LEU A 518 -45.88 -17.59 -15.65
C LEU A 518 -46.08 -16.17 -15.07
N ARG A 519 -45.42 -15.83 -13.95
CA ARG A 519 -45.46 -14.47 -13.34
C ARG A 519 -44.39 -13.52 -13.87
N LYS A 520 -43.44 -14.02 -14.68
CA LYS A 520 -42.41 -13.19 -15.34
C LYS A 520 -42.79 -12.81 -16.78
N ASN A 521 -43.77 -13.50 -17.37
CA ASN A 521 -44.23 -13.31 -18.74
C ASN A 521 -45.65 -12.72 -18.86
N GLY A 522 -46.20 -12.18 -17.77
CA GLY A 522 -47.42 -11.37 -17.74
C GLY A 522 -47.16 -10.15 -16.86
#